data_AF-A0A973W8D8-F1
#
_entry.id   AF-A0A973W8D8-F1
#
_cell.length_a   1.000
_cell.length_b   1.000
_cell.length_c   1.000
_cell.angle_alpha   90.00
_cell.angle_beta   90.00
_cell.angle_gamma   90.00
#
_symmetry.space_group_name_H-M   'P 1'
#
loop_
_entity.id
_entity.type
_entity.pdbx_description
1 polymer ?
#
loop_
_entity_poly.entity_id
_entity_poly.type
_entity_poly.pdbx_seq_one_letter_code
_entity_poly.pdbx_strand_id
1 'polypeptide(L)'
;MLHPAPLHMNWQHGIDRVRLNRVLNAIVEKYDELDFGNLEWAYWHALCAAPHIVGVHFGAAIDALQRRYIAAGPMKVQTKIIADRPLWKSFSDEIDGVIARSPLPDESKAALRENIGSLNRVHQKAKMEALLREIGIELGPEEALAWKRRNDAAHGNEMEAGGELSLIQDNKLLKVVFHRMLLRIISASDLYFDYATPGFPMRCLADPAAQGT
;
A
#
# COMPACT_ATOMS: atom_id res chain seq x y z
N MET A 1 0.74 -19.11 10.55
CA MET A 1 0.75 -18.03 9.54
C MET A 1 1.23 -18.64 8.23
N LEU A 2 0.49 -18.50 7.12
CA LEU A 2 0.94 -19.02 5.82
C LEU A 2 1.93 -18.03 5.18
N HIS A 3 3.05 -18.56 4.67
CA HIS A 3 4.15 -17.78 4.13
C HIS A 3 3.77 -17.17 2.77
N PRO A 4 4.06 -15.87 2.50
CA PRO A 4 3.61 -15.20 1.28
C PRO A 4 4.19 -15.81 -0.02
N ALA A 5 5.44 -16.26 0.02
CA ALA A 5 6.10 -16.92 -1.13
C ALA A 5 5.98 -18.45 -1.07
N PRO A 6 5.85 -19.13 -2.23
CA PRO A 6 6.02 -20.57 -2.32
C PRO A 6 7.44 -20.99 -1.95
N LEU A 7 7.53 -21.83 -0.91
CA LEU A 7 8.80 -22.42 -0.48
C LEU A 7 9.07 -23.76 -1.15
N HIS A 8 8.15 -24.28 -1.96
CA HIS A 8 8.33 -25.46 -2.80
C HIS A 8 7.38 -25.40 -4.00
N MET A 9 7.74 -26.04 -5.12
CA MET A 9 6.99 -25.90 -6.40
C MET A 9 5.87 -26.91 -6.60
N ASN A 10 5.87 -28.03 -5.87
CA ASN A 10 4.89 -29.10 -6.09
C ASN A 10 4.02 -29.37 -4.87
N TRP A 11 4.30 -28.70 -3.76
CA TRP A 11 3.64 -28.97 -2.48
C TRP A 11 3.56 -27.70 -1.67
N GLN A 12 2.34 -27.29 -1.31
CA GLN A 12 2.07 -26.01 -0.64
C GLN A 12 2.78 -25.86 0.71
N HIS A 13 2.97 -26.97 1.43
CA HIS A 13 3.66 -27.00 2.73
C HIS A 13 5.11 -27.48 2.62
N GLY A 14 5.60 -27.71 1.40
CA GLY A 14 6.98 -28.08 1.18
C GLY A 14 7.92 -26.92 1.46
N ILE A 15 9.10 -27.26 1.96
CA ILE A 15 10.17 -26.30 2.24
C ILE A 15 11.40 -26.76 1.47
N ASP A 16 11.80 -25.96 0.49
CA ASP A 16 13.07 -26.07 -0.21
C ASP A 16 14.11 -25.13 0.43
N ARG A 17 15.31 -25.65 0.64
CA ARG A 17 16.40 -24.92 1.29
C ARG A 17 16.80 -23.66 0.52
N VAL A 18 16.87 -23.74 -0.81
CA VAL A 18 17.30 -22.61 -1.65
C VAL A 18 16.27 -21.49 -1.57
N ARG A 19 14.99 -21.82 -1.67
CA ARG A 19 13.89 -20.85 -1.56
C ARG A 19 13.80 -20.22 -0.19
N LEU A 20 13.86 -21.04 0.87
CA LEU A 20 13.83 -20.54 2.25
C LEU A 20 15.00 -19.56 2.50
N ASN A 21 16.21 -19.94 2.09
CA ASN A 21 17.38 -19.08 2.25
C ASN A 21 17.25 -17.76 1.47
N ARG A 22 16.71 -17.79 0.24
CA ARG A 22 16.45 -16.55 -0.53
C ARG A 22 15.55 -15.60 0.25
N VAL A 23 14.46 -16.11 0.83
CA VAL A 23 13.52 -15.26 1.58
C VAL A 23 14.16 -14.74 2.87
N LEU A 24 14.80 -15.60 3.65
CA LEU A 24 15.40 -15.21 4.93
C LEU A 24 16.51 -14.17 4.73
N ASN A 25 17.40 -14.40 3.76
CA ASN A 25 18.47 -13.44 3.45
C ASN A 25 17.90 -12.10 2.99
N ALA A 26 16.89 -12.11 2.11
CA ALA A 26 16.22 -10.90 1.66
C ALA A 26 15.59 -10.09 2.80
N ILE A 27 14.97 -10.77 3.79
CA ILE A 27 14.42 -10.11 4.97
C ILE A 27 15.53 -9.50 5.82
N VAL A 28 16.59 -10.26 6.11
CA VAL A 28 17.72 -9.80 6.93
C VAL A 28 18.43 -8.61 6.29
N GLU A 29 18.68 -8.66 4.98
CA GLU A 29 19.33 -7.58 4.21
C GLU A 29 18.52 -6.28 4.22
N LYS A 30 17.18 -6.36 4.33
CA LYS A 30 16.28 -5.21 4.29
C LYS A 30 15.67 -4.85 5.64
N TYR A 31 16.07 -5.51 6.72
CA TYR A 31 15.42 -5.43 8.02
C TYR A 31 15.33 -3.99 8.55
N ASP A 32 16.48 -3.32 8.66
CA ASP A 32 16.55 -1.95 9.19
C ASP A 32 16.02 -0.91 8.19
N GLU A 33 16.34 -1.09 6.90
CA GLU A 33 15.93 -0.18 5.82
C GLU A 33 14.40 -0.05 5.73
N LEU A 34 13.70 -1.18 5.89
CA LEU A 34 12.24 -1.23 5.84
C LEU A 34 11.57 -1.10 7.21
N ASP A 35 12.34 -0.95 8.29
CA ASP A 35 11.83 -0.95 9.67
C ASP A 35 10.92 -2.17 9.90
N PHE A 36 11.48 -3.35 9.61
CA PHE A 36 10.73 -4.59 9.49
C PHE A 36 10.03 -4.97 10.79
N GLY A 37 10.57 -4.60 11.95
CA GLY A 37 9.90 -4.80 13.24
C GLY A 37 8.54 -4.09 13.32
N ASN A 38 8.46 -2.81 12.91
CA ASN A 38 7.19 -2.10 12.86
C ASN A 38 6.29 -2.59 11.72
N LEU A 39 6.88 -2.96 10.58
CA LEU A 39 6.13 -3.49 9.44
C LEU A 39 5.46 -4.84 9.76
N GLU A 40 6.20 -5.75 10.39
CA GLU A 40 5.71 -7.04 10.86
C GLU A 40 4.61 -6.84 11.90
N TRP A 41 4.80 -5.89 12.83
CA TRP A 41 3.79 -5.56 13.81
C TRP A 41 2.49 -5.08 13.17
N ALA A 42 2.55 -4.16 12.20
CA ALA A 42 1.38 -3.68 11.47
C ALA A 42 0.69 -4.82 10.68
N TYR A 43 1.48 -5.68 10.04
CA TYR A 43 0.97 -6.86 9.33
C TYR A 43 0.29 -7.85 10.27
N TRP A 44 0.88 -8.13 11.44
CA TRP A 44 0.29 -9.01 12.45
C TRP A 44 -1.04 -8.44 12.97
N HIS A 45 -1.12 -7.14 13.23
CA HIS A 45 -2.38 -6.48 13.59
C HIS A 45 -3.45 -6.65 12.51
N ALA A 46 -3.08 -6.52 11.23
CA ALA A 46 -4.02 -6.74 10.13
C ALA A 46 -4.53 -8.18 10.07
N LEU A 47 -3.68 -9.17 10.37
CA LEU A 47 -4.09 -10.58 10.41
C LEU A 47 -5.03 -10.92 11.57
N CYS A 48 -4.90 -10.22 12.70
CA CYS A 48 -5.66 -10.48 13.92
C CYS A 48 -6.90 -9.58 14.07
N ALA A 49 -7.04 -8.56 13.25
CA ALA A 49 -8.15 -7.62 13.30
C ALA A 49 -9.49 -8.30 12.97
N ALA A 50 -10.58 -7.73 13.48
CA ALA A 50 -11.93 -8.16 13.14
C ALA A 50 -12.24 -7.83 11.65
N PRO A 51 -13.02 -8.65 10.93
CA PRO A 51 -13.21 -8.51 9.48
C PRO A 51 -13.60 -7.11 9.00
N HIS A 52 -14.39 -6.37 9.78
CA HIS A 52 -14.83 -5.01 9.45
C HIS A 52 -13.73 -3.95 9.49
N ILE A 53 -12.58 -4.19 10.13
CA ILE A 53 -11.50 -3.20 10.24
C ILE A 53 -10.15 -3.69 9.67
N VAL A 54 -10.07 -4.95 9.26
CA VAL A 54 -8.88 -5.55 8.62
C VAL A 54 -8.38 -4.73 7.43
N GLY A 55 -9.30 -4.22 6.59
CA GLY A 55 -8.94 -3.40 5.44
C GLY A 55 -8.14 -2.14 5.81
N VAL A 56 -8.49 -1.49 6.92
CA VAL A 56 -7.78 -0.30 7.43
C VAL A 56 -6.37 -0.67 7.85
N HIS A 57 -6.19 -1.80 8.55
CA HIS A 57 -4.89 -2.26 9.00
C HIS A 57 -3.98 -2.70 7.84
N PHE A 58 -4.50 -3.43 6.84
CA PHE A 58 -3.72 -3.72 5.64
C PHE A 58 -3.39 -2.46 4.84
N GLY A 59 -4.33 -1.52 4.74
CA GLY A 59 -4.10 -0.21 4.14
C GLY A 59 -2.93 0.52 4.80
N ALA A 60 -2.90 0.56 6.13
CA ALA A 60 -1.81 1.16 6.90
C ALA A 60 -0.48 0.41 6.70
N ALA A 61 -0.49 -0.93 6.68
CA ALA A 61 0.72 -1.72 6.45
C ALA A 61 1.31 -1.51 5.04
N ILE A 62 0.45 -1.44 4.01
CA ILE A 62 0.84 -1.13 2.63
C ILE A 62 1.41 0.30 2.53
N ASP A 63 0.74 1.28 3.13
CA ASP A 63 1.19 2.68 3.16
C ASP A 63 2.54 2.81 3.90
N ALA A 64 2.74 2.06 4.99
CA ALA A 64 4.00 2.01 5.73
C ALA A 64 5.14 1.41 4.88
N LEU A 65 4.91 0.27 4.22
CA LEU A 65 5.87 -0.36 3.32
C LEU A 65 6.28 0.59 2.20
N GLN A 66 5.29 1.23 1.54
CA GLN A 66 5.54 2.23 0.51
C GLN A 66 6.41 3.37 1.03
N ARG A 67 6.05 3.95 2.19
CA ARG A 67 6.78 5.08 2.77
C ARG A 67 8.23 4.72 3.04
N ARG A 68 8.48 3.53 3.61
CA ARG A 68 9.84 3.05 3.93
C ARG A 68 10.65 2.82 2.66
N TYR A 69 10.06 2.12 1.68
CA TYR A 69 10.72 1.87 0.40
C TYR A 69 11.03 3.16 -0.38
N ILE A 70 10.13 4.15 -0.39
CA ILE A 70 10.42 5.46 -1.00
C ILE A 70 11.52 6.21 -0.23
N ALA A 71 11.49 6.17 1.10
CA ALA A 71 12.47 6.87 1.94
C ALA A 71 13.88 6.29 1.84
N ALA A 72 14.01 4.99 1.61
CA ALA A 72 15.28 4.32 1.37
C ALA A 72 16.00 4.81 0.10
N GLY A 73 15.31 5.56 -0.77
CA GLY A 73 15.89 6.15 -1.98
C GLY A 73 16.18 5.23 -3.18
N PRO A 74 15.71 3.97 -3.30
CA PRO A 74 15.89 3.19 -4.53
C PRO A 74 15.13 3.79 -5.71
N MET A 75 14.16 4.70 -5.47
CA MET A 75 13.38 5.35 -6.52
C MET A 75 13.32 6.87 -6.38
N LYS A 76 13.20 7.55 -7.52
CA LYS A 76 12.78 8.96 -7.60
C LYS A 76 11.25 9.05 -7.73
N VAL A 77 10.49 8.47 -6.78
CA VAL A 77 9.03 8.68 -6.79
C VAL A 77 8.73 10.13 -6.48
N GLN A 78 8.11 10.81 -7.43
CA GLN A 78 7.70 12.19 -7.27
C GLN A 78 6.64 12.29 -6.16
N THR A 79 7.01 12.89 -5.04
CA THR A 79 6.12 13.09 -3.88
C THR A 79 5.42 14.45 -3.89
N LYS A 80 5.85 15.35 -4.78
CA LYS A 80 5.35 16.72 -4.97
C LYS A 80 4.80 16.91 -6.38
N ILE A 81 3.65 17.56 -6.52
CA ILE A 81 3.06 17.82 -7.86
C ILE A 81 4.01 18.75 -8.67
N ILE A 82 4.49 19.81 -8.03
CA ILE A 82 5.53 20.70 -8.53
C ILE A 82 6.82 20.35 -7.79
N ALA A 83 7.74 19.65 -8.48
CA ALA A 83 9.02 19.24 -7.92
C ALA A 83 10.04 20.39 -7.84
N ASP A 84 9.93 21.38 -8.73
CA ASP A 84 10.73 22.59 -8.73
C ASP A 84 10.37 23.48 -7.52
N ARG A 85 11.32 23.67 -6.60
CA ARG A 85 11.12 24.41 -5.35
C ARG A 85 10.91 25.92 -5.60
N PRO A 86 11.76 26.63 -6.36
CA PRO A 86 11.49 28.00 -6.76
C PRO A 86 10.10 28.20 -7.38
N LEU A 87 9.71 27.32 -8.32
CA LEU A 87 8.41 27.42 -8.98
C LEU A 87 7.26 27.21 -8.00
N TRP A 88 7.34 26.20 -7.13
CA TRP A 88 6.34 26.00 -6.08
C TRP A 88 6.24 27.20 -5.15
N LYS A 89 7.38 27.80 -4.76
CA LYS A 89 7.39 28.97 -3.88
C LYS A 89 6.69 30.17 -4.53
N SER A 90 7.00 30.45 -5.80
CA SER A 90 6.32 31.52 -6.55
C SER A 90 4.81 31.30 -6.58
N PHE A 91 4.36 30.09 -6.92
CA PHE A 91 2.95 29.74 -6.96
C PHE A 91 2.26 29.82 -5.59
N SER A 92 2.92 29.36 -4.52
CA SER A 92 2.35 29.43 -3.16
C SER A 92 2.25 30.87 -2.65
N ASP A 93 3.22 31.72 -3.00
CA ASP A 93 3.23 33.13 -2.59
C ASP A 93 2.10 33.92 -3.32
N GLU A 94 1.77 33.56 -4.56
CA GLU A 94 0.60 34.11 -5.28
C GLU A 94 -0.73 33.76 -4.60
N ILE A 95 -0.90 32.49 -4.20
CA ILE A 95 -2.10 32.03 -3.46
C ILE A 95 -2.22 32.78 -2.12
N ASP A 96 -1.12 32.88 -1.37
CA ASP A 96 -1.11 33.61 -0.10
C ASP A 96 -1.49 35.10 -0.28
N GLY A 97 -1.00 35.72 -1.37
CA GLY A 97 -1.37 37.08 -1.74
C GLY A 97 -2.88 37.24 -2.00
N VAL A 98 -3.53 36.27 -2.65
CA VAL A 98 -4.99 36.27 -2.86
C VAL A 98 -5.74 36.13 -1.53
N ILE A 99 -5.30 35.23 -0.65
CA ILE A 99 -5.91 35.02 0.67
C ILE A 99 -5.80 36.30 1.51
N ALA A 100 -4.62 36.94 1.52
CA ALA A 100 -4.37 38.16 2.27
C ALA A 100 -5.32 39.29 1.89
N ARG A 101 -5.56 39.48 0.58
CA ARG A 101 -6.44 40.52 0.03
C ARG A 101 -7.93 40.20 0.09
N SER A 102 -8.31 38.97 0.43
CA SER A 102 -9.72 38.59 0.52
C SER A 102 -10.41 39.31 1.69
N PRO A 103 -11.72 39.60 1.58
CA PRO A 103 -12.52 40.18 2.67
C PRO A 103 -12.89 39.14 3.75
N LEU A 104 -12.25 37.97 3.75
CA LEU A 104 -12.56 36.88 4.68
C LEU A 104 -12.11 37.23 6.11
N PRO A 105 -12.77 36.66 7.14
CA PRO A 105 -12.28 36.71 8.51
C PRO A 105 -10.87 36.11 8.65
N ASP A 106 -10.10 36.60 9.61
CA ASP A 106 -8.70 36.15 9.81
C ASP A 106 -8.60 34.66 10.14
N GLU A 107 -9.58 34.12 10.87
CA GLU A 107 -9.68 32.68 11.14
C GLU A 107 -9.77 31.86 9.84
N SER A 108 -10.62 32.27 8.90
CA SER A 108 -10.74 31.62 7.60
C SER A 108 -9.46 31.75 6.77
N LYS A 109 -8.78 32.90 6.85
CA LYS A 109 -7.47 33.09 6.18
C LYS A 109 -6.40 32.16 6.75
N ALA A 110 -6.35 32.00 8.08
CA ALA A 110 -5.43 31.08 8.73
C ALA A 110 -5.65 29.63 8.29
N ALA A 111 -6.91 29.16 8.31
CA ALA A 111 -7.27 27.82 7.86
C ALA A 111 -6.91 27.57 6.38
N LEU A 112 -7.09 28.57 5.50
CA LEU A 112 -6.68 28.46 4.10
C LEU A 112 -5.16 28.34 3.94
N ARG A 113 -4.39 29.11 4.71
CA ARG A 113 -2.92 29.06 4.69
C ARG A 113 -2.36 27.71 5.12
N GLU A 114 -2.95 27.09 6.13
CA GLU A 114 -2.57 25.75 6.57
C GLU A 114 -2.71 24.70 5.44
N ASN A 115 -3.70 24.89 4.57
CA ASN A 115 -3.93 24.02 3.43
C ASN A 115 -2.93 24.24 2.27
N ILE A 116 -2.29 25.41 2.13
CA ILE A 116 -1.37 25.68 1.01
C ILE A 116 -0.26 24.63 0.93
N GLY A 117 0.34 24.26 2.07
CA GLY A 117 1.41 23.27 2.11
C GLY A 117 0.97 21.85 1.70
N SER A 118 -0.32 21.54 1.82
CA SER A 118 -0.88 20.24 1.41
C SER A 118 -1.19 20.19 -0.09
N LEU A 119 -1.44 21.34 -0.73
CA LEU A 119 -1.73 21.44 -2.18
C LEU A 119 -0.63 20.84 -3.06
N ASN A 120 0.64 20.95 -2.66
CA ASN A 120 1.75 20.38 -3.44
C ASN A 120 2.07 18.92 -3.08
N ARG A 121 1.14 18.16 -2.50
CA ARG A 121 1.36 16.74 -2.19
C ARG A 121 0.72 15.88 -3.26
N VAL A 122 1.47 14.92 -3.80
CA VAL A 122 0.89 13.91 -4.69
C VAL A 122 -0.12 13.06 -3.91
N HIS A 123 -1.30 12.85 -4.50
CA HIS A 123 -2.38 12.07 -3.91
C HIS A 123 -1.95 10.60 -3.71
N GLN A 124 -2.47 9.94 -2.66
CA GLN A 124 -2.05 8.59 -2.29
C GLN A 124 -2.24 7.56 -3.39
N LYS A 125 -3.36 7.67 -4.13
CA LYS A 125 -3.63 6.86 -5.32
C LYS A 125 -2.50 6.96 -6.36
N ALA A 126 -2.10 8.17 -6.73
CA ALA A 126 -1.05 8.38 -7.74
C ALA A 126 0.33 7.88 -7.25
N LYS A 127 0.63 8.03 -5.95
CA LYS A 127 1.86 7.45 -5.36
C LYS A 127 1.87 5.93 -5.45
N MET A 128 0.74 5.29 -5.12
CA MET A 128 0.57 3.84 -5.20
C MET A 128 0.76 3.36 -6.65
N GLU A 129 0.09 3.98 -7.61
CA GLU A 129 0.23 3.66 -9.04
C GLU A 129 1.67 3.83 -9.56
N ALA A 130 2.36 4.90 -9.15
CA ALA A 130 3.76 5.12 -9.51
C ALA A 130 4.69 4.05 -8.92
N LEU A 131 4.50 3.71 -7.63
CA LEU A 131 5.27 2.65 -6.98
C LEU A 131 5.07 1.31 -7.67
N LEU A 132 3.81 0.90 -7.87
CA LEU A 132 3.46 -0.40 -8.45
C LEU A 132 4.02 -0.56 -9.87
N ARG A 133 3.98 0.52 -10.66
CA ARG A 133 4.60 0.56 -11.99
C ARG A 133 6.11 0.32 -11.92
N GLU A 134 6.81 0.97 -11.00
CA GLU A 134 8.26 0.78 -10.86
C GLU A 134 8.60 -0.66 -10.46
N ILE A 135 7.89 -1.19 -9.46
CA ILE A 135 8.18 -2.53 -8.94
C ILE A 135 7.58 -3.64 -9.83
N GLY A 136 6.95 -3.28 -10.95
CA GLY A 136 6.41 -4.22 -11.94
C GLY A 136 5.26 -5.09 -11.40
N ILE A 137 4.34 -4.47 -10.65
CA ILE A 137 3.12 -5.10 -10.12
C ILE A 137 1.91 -4.44 -10.78
N GLU A 138 1.03 -5.25 -11.35
CA GLU A 138 -0.27 -4.81 -11.86
C GLU A 138 -1.38 -5.15 -10.86
N LEU A 139 -2.29 -4.20 -10.60
CA LEU A 139 -3.50 -4.47 -9.83
C LEU A 139 -4.63 -4.89 -10.77
N GLY A 140 -5.26 -6.02 -10.45
CA GLY A 140 -6.51 -6.41 -11.09
C GLY A 140 -7.67 -5.50 -10.68
N PRO A 141 -8.81 -5.56 -11.39
CA PRO A 141 -9.97 -4.74 -11.07
C PRO A 141 -10.46 -4.88 -9.63
N GLU A 142 -10.46 -6.11 -9.08
CA GLU A 142 -10.88 -6.37 -7.71
C GLU A 142 -9.88 -5.86 -6.68
N GLU A 143 -8.58 -6.05 -6.91
CA GLU A 143 -7.53 -5.50 -6.04
C GLU A 143 -7.58 -3.96 -5.99
N ALA A 144 -7.84 -3.31 -7.14
CA ALA A 144 -8.00 -1.87 -7.22
C ALA A 144 -9.26 -1.37 -6.49
N LEU A 145 -10.37 -2.13 -6.55
CA LEU A 145 -11.59 -1.83 -5.79
C LEU A 145 -11.38 -2.01 -4.29
N ALA A 146 -10.76 -3.11 -3.87
CA ALA A 146 -10.41 -3.36 -2.47
C ALA A 146 -9.49 -2.26 -1.92
N TRP A 147 -8.48 -1.84 -2.69
CA TRP A 147 -7.63 -0.71 -2.34
C TRP A 147 -8.41 0.59 -2.16
N LYS A 148 -9.38 0.86 -3.03
CA LYS A 148 -10.23 2.05 -2.93
C LYS A 148 -11.08 2.03 -1.65
N ARG A 149 -11.65 0.87 -1.29
CA ARG A 149 -12.57 0.67 -0.15
C ARG A 149 -11.88 0.47 1.21
N ARG A 150 -10.55 0.31 1.23
CA ARG A 150 -9.78 -0.04 2.44
C ARG A 150 -10.02 0.86 3.67
N ASN A 151 -10.41 2.12 3.47
CA ASN A 151 -10.63 3.09 4.54
C ASN A 151 -12.12 3.30 4.88
N ASP A 152 -13.05 2.58 4.25
CA ASP A 152 -14.49 2.79 4.43
C ASP A 152 -14.90 2.67 5.91
N ALA A 153 -14.39 1.65 6.60
CA ALA A 153 -14.64 1.45 8.03
C ALA A 153 -14.08 2.58 8.91
N ALA A 154 -12.91 3.14 8.56
CA ALA A 154 -12.32 4.26 9.29
C ALA A 154 -13.09 5.58 9.07
N HIS A 155 -13.81 5.69 7.95
CA HIS A 155 -14.69 6.82 7.65
C HIS A 155 -16.12 6.66 8.20
N GLY A 156 -16.42 5.54 8.88
CA GLY A 156 -17.74 5.26 9.42
C GLY A 156 -18.78 4.91 8.37
N ASN A 157 -18.35 4.53 7.16
CA ASN A 157 -19.26 4.06 6.13
C ASN A 157 -19.87 2.72 6.57
N GLU A 158 -21.19 2.64 6.51
CA GLU A 158 -21.91 1.39 6.81
C GLU A 158 -21.66 0.36 5.71
N MET A 159 -21.50 -0.90 6.12
CA MET A 159 -21.48 -2.02 5.20
C MET A 159 -22.91 -2.34 4.78
N GLU A 160 -23.16 -2.49 3.47
CA GLU A 160 -24.45 -2.95 2.98
C GLU A 160 -24.79 -4.33 3.56
N ALA A 161 -26.06 -4.55 3.91
CA ALA A 161 -26.52 -5.84 4.42
C ALA A 161 -26.27 -6.96 3.40
N GLY A 162 -25.57 -8.02 3.81
CA GLY A 162 -25.13 -9.10 2.91
C GLY A 162 -23.76 -8.85 2.25
N GLY A 163 -23.09 -7.73 2.56
CA GLY A 163 -21.77 -7.36 2.04
C GLY A 163 -20.59 -8.05 2.73
N GLU A 164 -20.82 -8.91 3.72
CA GLU A 164 -19.76 -9.53 4.54
C GLU A 164 -18.77 -10.33 3.71
N LEU A 165 -19.26 -11.08 2.71
CA LEU A 165 -18.42 -11.90 1.85
C LEU A 165 -17.51 -11.03 0.97
N SER A 166 -18.06 -9.93 0.44
CA SER A 166 -17.30 -8.94 -0.35
C SER A 166 -16.19 -8.30 0.50
N LEU A 167 -16.51 -7.93 1.73
CA LEU A 167 -15.53 -7.40 2.69
C LEU A 167 -14.42 -8.41 3.02
N ILE A 168 -14.78 -9.67 3.26
CA ILE A 168 -13.79 -10.74 3.49
C ILE A 168 -12.90 -10.93 2.25
N GLN A 169 -13.48 -10.85 1.05
CA GLN A 169 -12.73 -10.93 -0.21
C GLN A 169 -11.77 -9.74 -0.36
N ASP A 170 -12.23 -8.52 -0.11
CA ASP A 170 -11.39 -7.31 -0.11
C ASP A 170 -10.21 -7.44 0.85
N ASN A 171 -10.44 -7.95 2.06
CA ASN A 171 -9.39 -8.19 3.05
C ASN A 171 -8.33 -9.18 2.55
N LYS A 172 -8.74 -10.25 1.86
CA LYS A 172 -7.81 -11.22 1.26
C LYS A 172 -7.03 -10.60 0.10
N LEU A 173 -7.68 -9.78 -0.74
CA LEU A 173 -7.04 -9.06 -1.83
C LEU A 173 -6.00 -8.07 -1.32
N LEU A 174 -6.32 -7.29 -0.28
CA LEU A 174 -5.38 -6.36 0.36
C LEU A 174 -4.17 -7.09 0.95
N LYS A 175 -4.38 -8.25 1.58
CA LYS A 175 -3.29 -9.12 2.04
C LYS A 175 -2.40 -9.57 0.88
N VAL A 176 -2.99 -9.99 -0.24
CA VAL A 176 -2.25 -10.40 -1.44
C VAL A 176 -1.44 -9.24 -2.02
N VAL A 177 -2.03 -8.04 -2.11
CA VAL A 177 -1.31 -6.83 -2.56
C VAL A 177 -0.10 -6.56 -1.66
N PHE A 178 -0.28 -6.60 -0.34
CA PHE A 178 0.83 -6.45 0.61
C PHE A 178 1.93 -7.51 0.40
N HIS A 179 1.55 -8.78 0.27
CA HIS A 179 2.49 -9.88 0.01
C HIS A 179 3.28 -9.68 -1.26
N ARG A 180 2.61 -9.34 -2.37
CA ARG A 180 3.24 -9.12 -3.66
C ARG A 180 4.24 -7.97 -3.60
N MET A 181 3.85 -6.85 -2.99
CA MET A 181 4.71 -5.69 -2.80
C MET A 181 5.93 -6.03 -1.96
N LEU A 182 5.73 -6.69 -0.80
CA LEU A 182 6.82 -7.04 0.11
C LEU A 182 7.85 -7.93 -0.60
N LEU A 183 7.40 -9.03 -1.21
CA LEU A 183 8.26 -9.99 -1.89
C LEU A 183 9.05 -9.36 -3.03
N ARG A 184 8.40 -8.45 -3.78
CA ARG A 184 9.04 -7.72 -4.87
C ARG A 184 10.10 -6.76 -4.35
N ILE A 185 9.77 -5.94 -3.36
CA ILE A 185 10.65 -4.91 -2.80
C ILE A 185 11.93 -5.53 -2.22
N ILE A 186 11.81 -6.67 -1.53
CA ILE A 186 12.97 -7.35 -0.93
C ILE A 186 13.60 -8.37 -1.89
N SER A 187 13.07 -8.56 -3.10
CA SER A 187 13.54 -9.56 -4.08
C SER A 187 13.53 -11.02 -3.58
N ALA A 188 12.63 -11.34 -2.64
CA ALA A 188 12.58 -12.66 -1.96
C ALA A 188 12.02 -13.79 -2.83
N SER A 189 11.19 -13.48 -3.82
CA SER A 189 10.56 -14.48 -4.69
C SER A 189 10.05 -13.80 -5.96
N ASP A 190 9.82 -14.57 -7.01
CA ASP A 190 9.15 -14.12 -8.24
C ASP A 190 7.69 -14.60 -8.30
N LEU A 191 7.30 -15.44 -7.32
CA LEU A 191 5.97 -16.02 -7.16
C LEU A 191 5.36 -15.69 -5.78
N TYR A 192 4.04 -15.69 -5.71
CA TYR A 192 3.27 -15.61 -4.47
C TYR A 192 2.14 -16.65 -4.44
N PHE A 193 1.61 -16.91 -3.25
CA PHE A 193 0.33 -17.61 -3.09
C PHE A 193 -0.83 -16.64 -3.14
N ASP A 194 -1.74 -16.86 -4.08
CA ASP A 194 -2.99 -16.10 -4.18
C ASP A 194 -4.00 -16.57 -3.12
N TYR A 195 -3.93 -15.96 -1.94
CA TYR A 195 -4.86 -16.26 -0.85
C TYR A 195 -6.29 -15.74 -1.06
N ALA A 196 -6.53 -14.99 -2.14
CA ALA A 196 -7.86 -14.47 -2.50
C ALA A 196 -8.62 -15.44 -3.43
N THR A 197 -7.93 -16.28 -4.20
CA THR A 197 -8.55 -17.34 -5.02
C THR A 197 -8.65 -18.68 -4.26
N PRO A 198 -9.77 -19.41 -4.36
CA PRO A 198 -9.90 -20.78 -3.83
C PRO A 198 -8.77 -21.71 -4.30
N GLY A 199 -8.28 -22.57 -3.40
CA GLY A 199 -7.16 -23.47 -3.69
C GLY A 199 -5.77 -22.82 -3.64
N PHE A 200 -5.71 -21.51 -3.42
CA PHE A 200 -4.47 -20.76 -3.20
C PHE A 200 -3.40 -20.98 -4.29
N PRO A 201 -3.72 -20.73 -5.58
CA PRO A 201 -2.80 -20.99 -6.67
C PRO A 201 -1.53 -20.15 -6.55
N MET A 202 -0.42 -20.70 -7.05
CA MET A 202 0.81 -19.94 -7.21
C MET A 202 0.73 -19.09 -8.47
N ARG A 203 1.13 -17.83 -8.36
CA ARG A 203 1.12 -16.84 -9.46
C ARG A 203 2.41 -16.05 -9.49
N CYS A 204 2.73 -15.45 -10.64
CA CYS A 204 3.84 -14.51 -10.73
C CYS A 204 3.50 -13.22 -9.99
N LEU A 205 4.48 -12.58 -9.35
CA LEU A 205 4.23 -11.33 -8.62
C LEU A 205 3.61 -10.21 -9.47
N ALA A 206 3.91 -10.19 -10.77
CA ALA A 206 3.34 -9.21 -11.70
C ALA A 206 1.84 -9.43 -11.93
N ASP A 207 1.38 -10.68 -11.85
CA ASP A 207 0.01 -11.06 -12.17
C ASP A 207 -0.91 -10.78 -10.98
N PRO A 208 -2.12 -10.26 -11.21
CA PRO A 208 -3.10 -10.03 -10.15
C PRO A 208 -3.70 -11.34 -9.65
N ALA A 209 -4.30 -11.28 -8.45
CA ALA A 209 -5.19 -12.35 -7.99
C ALA A 209 -6.33 -12.58 -9.00
N ALA A 210 -6.72 -13.83 -9.23
CA ALA A 210 -7.83 -14.11 -10.14
C ALA A 210 -9.18 -13.92 -9.46
N GLN A 211 -10.17 -13.59 -10.28
CA GLN A 211 -11.57 -13.60 -9.88
C GLN A 211 -11.95 -14.99 -9.36
N GLY A 212 -12.61 -15.04 -8.20
CA GLY A 212 -13.31 -16.22 -7.77
C GLY A 212 -14.49 -16.45 -8.71
N THR A 213 -14.34 -17.40 -9.64
CA THR A 213 -15.49 -17.98 -10.36
C THR A 213 -16.31 -18.85 -9.44
#